data_AF-A0A1F3D549-F1
#
_entry.id   AF-A0A1F3D549-F1
#
_cell.length_a   1.000
_cell.length_b   1.000
_cell.length_c   1.000
_cell.angle_alpha   90.00
_cell.angle_beta   90.00
_cell.angle_gamma   90.00
#
_symmetry.space_group_name_H-M   'P 1'
#
loop_
_entity.id
_entity.type
_entity.pdbx_description
1 polymer ?
#
loop_
_entity_poly.entity_id
_entity_poly.type
_entity_poly.pdbx_seq_one_letter_code
_entity_poly.pdbx_strand_id
1 'polypeptide(L)'
;MTENTSSLTAVIHYTIHHMQRWALYRKGRCLSKEYWGMDKKLKWQCEKGHTWDAAPVNIKSGYWCPACSSGRKSPHRYSIEDMRLFAEKKGGQCLSDIYININKKLKWQCKKGHVWEARARDIIHGHNWCAECSHKKKGTIEEMQKYAATLHGKCLSHIYINRHTKLRWQCSKGHRWNAKPNEMLNRGDWCPFCSNKRITIKNAQAIAAERGGRCLSKRYFNNRKKMKWQCEKGHIWETPYHNIQGGTWCSHYDCRYKNVRGHCNKTTKTKIMTGGILKLHNEIEKTAFTDYHDGLWYSKFAQLIIFYERHGHCDVPYTKKGYYSLAQWCVRQRYYKKFEYLRLPVERINKLNSIGFCWSISDKMFENKFRQLKSFYNKFGHCNVTPKQNKVLFKWCGKLRQERKTKEKRLTKERIKKLNTIRFEWEVIDSRWMKKYVALKKYVQKNKHFFNFSDIKQHRQLASFVQNLRVKRKAGELKKEKIYLLNKIGFIWNTFDEHWGKRFEELKKYKKRFGHCNVSKGKRDKDYKGLADWVSDQRLNFRKQSPLLTPERIKKLSLLGFSWTPPFKLGEQNRISDTDMLNDLKRLQTLLNRTPSFLDIEKHGKYNVFSYYNHFGNIRKSRQKAGLKSIICRQKK
;
A
#
# COMPACT_ATOMS: atom_id res chain seq x y z
N MET A 1 38.55 57.29 -11.37
CA MET A 1 39.24 56.00 -11.55
C MET A 1 38.34 54.90 -11.03
N THR A 2 37.85 54.08 -11.96
CA THR A 2 36.96 52.95 -11.72
C THR A 2 37.79 51.72 -11.37
N GLU A 3 37.53 51.08 -10.23
CA GLU A 3 37.96 49.69 -10.03
C GLU A 3 36.78 48.81 -9.62
N ASN A 4 36.66 47.73 -10.40
CA ASN A 4 35.52 46.84 -10.55
C ASN A 4 35.32 45.93 -9.34
N THR A 5 34.08 45.83 -8.88
CA THR A 5 33.60 44.71 -8.08
C THR A 5 33.46 43.46 -8.96
N SER A 6 34.46 42.57 -8.92
CA SER A 6 34.39 41.26 -9.56
C SER A 6 33.69 40.24 -8.65
N SER A 7 32.66 39.62 -9.20
CA SER A 7 31.81 38.59 -8.60
C SER A 7 32.60 37.32 -8.25
N LEU A 8 32.73 36.98 -6.96
CA LEU A 8 33.25 35.68 -6.51
C LEU A 8 32.21 34.57 -6.75
N THR A 9 32.13 34.09 -7.98
CA THR A 9 31.56 32.78 -8.30
C THR A 9 32.45 31.69 -7.72
N ALA A 10 31.89 30.81 -6.90
CA ALA A 10 32.58 29.65 -6.35
C ALA A 10 33.16 28.77 -7.49
N VAL A 11 34.48 28.80 -7.64
CA VAL A 11 35.19 27.97 -8.62
C VAL A 11 35.25 26.54 -8.08
N ILE A 12 34.46 25.64 -8.66
CA ILE A 12 34.55 24.20 -8.38
C ILE A 12 35.86 23.71 -9.01
N HIS A 13 36.82 23.26 -8.19
CA HIS A 13 38.08 22.72 -8.69
C HIS A 13 37.90 21.27 -9.16
N TYR A 14 37.98 21.05 -10.46
CA TYR A 14 37.96 19.72 -11.07
C TYR A 14 39.39 19.21 -11.27
N THR A 15 39.56 17.90 -11.40
CA THR A 15 40.86 17.24 -11.64
C THR A 15 40.72 16.20 -12.76
N ILE A 16 41.83 15.72 -13.33
CA ILE A 16 41.81 14.72 -14.41
C ILE A 16 41.06 13.44 -14.01
N HIS A 17 41.14 13.03 -12.75
CA HIS A 17 40.40 11.88 -12.22
C HIS A 17 38.88 12.05 -12.30
N HIS A 18 38.38 13.29 -12.15
CA HIS A 18 36.95 13.57 -12.36
C HIS A 18 36.54 13.34 -13.82
N MET A 19 37.42 13.67 -14.78
CA MET A 19 37.19 13.47 -16.21
C MET A 19 37.21 11.99 -16.59
N GLN A 20 38.18 11.25 -16.09
CA GLN A 20 38.26 9.79 -16.25
C GLN A 20 37.02 9.09 -15.68
N ARG A 21 36.53 9.54 -14.52
CA ARG A 21 35.30 9.01 -13.90
C ARG A 21 34.04 9.33 -14.71
N TRP A 22 33.94 10.53 -15.29
CA TRP A 22 32.84 10.87 -16.20
C TRP A 22 32.84 10.01 -17.46
N ALA A 23 34.04 9.67 -17.96
CA ALA A 23 34.15 8.79 -19.11
C ALA A 23 33.70 7.36 -18.80
N LEU A 24 34.15 6.81 -17.67
CA LEU A 24 33.76 5.48 -17.20
C LEU A 24 32.25 5.36 -16.99
N TYR A 25 31.60 6.40 -16.45
CA TYR A 25 30.14 6.41 -16.27
C TYR A 25 29.38 6.22 -17.60
N ARG A 26 29.93 6.72 -18.71
CA ARG A 26 29.36 6.56 -20.06
C ARG A 26 29.98 5.41 -20.84
N LYS A 27 30.58 4.46 -20.12
CA LYS A 27 31.24 3.26 -20.66
C LYS A 27 32.33 3.59 -21.69
N GLY A 28 33.00 4.72 -21.52
CA GLY A 28 34.14 5.13 -22.33
C GLY A 28 35.36 5.45 -21.47
N ARG A 29 36.39 6.03 -22.08
CA ARG A 29 37.67 6.35 -21.43
C ARG A 29 38.09 7.78 -21.74
N CYS A 30 38.70 8.47 -20.79
CA CYS A 30 39.41 9.72 -21.03
C CYS A 30 40.87 9.35 -21.26
N LEU A 31 41.40 9.63 -22.45
CA LEU A 31 42.76 9.26 -22.87
C LEU A 31 43.79 10.33 -22.48
N SER A 32 43.35 11.56 -22.20
CA SER A 32 44.23 12.61 -21.68
C SER A 32 44.72 12.28 -20.27
N LYS A 33 46.01 12.50 -20.03
CA LYS A 33 46.67 12.30 -18.72
C LYS A 33 46.69 13.56 -17.86
N GLU A 34 46.52 14.73 -18.47
CA GLU A 34 46.62 16.03 -17.80
C GLU A 34 45.31 16.83 -17.94
N TYR A 35 44.99 17.62 -16.91
CA TYR A 35 43.79 18.45 -16.83
C TYR A 35 44.14 19.91 -16.57
N TRP A 36 43.79 20.78 -17.52
CA TRP A 36 44.14 22.20 -17.51
C TRP A 36 42.93 23.14 -17.41
N GLY A 37 41.72 22.62 -17.15
CA GLY A 37 40.49 23.43 -17.03
C GLY A 37 39.24 22.80 -17.65
N MET A 38 38.05 23.36 -17.37
CA MET A 38 36.75 22.85 -17.85
C MET A 38 36.47 23.16 -19.33
N ASP A 39 37.17 24.14 -19.86
CA ASP A 39 37.09 24.70 -21.21
C ASP A 39 38.14 24.08 -22.17
N LYS A 40 39.26 23.58 -21.63
CA LYS A 40 40.31 22.93 -22.42
C LYS A 40 39.89 21.55 -22.92
N LYS A 41 40.20 21.25 -24.18
CA LYS A 41 39.81 19.98 -24.82
C LYS A 41 40.64 18.83 -24.24
N LEU A 42 39.95 17.74 -23.91
CA LEU A 42 40.56 16.45 -23.58
C LEU A 42 40.18 15.44 -24.67
N LYS A 43 40.98 14.39 -24.80
CA LYS A 43 40.73 13.29 -25.73
C LYS A 43 39.92 12.20 -25.04
N TRP A 44 38.80 11.81 -25.63
CA TRP A 44 37.82 10.86 -25.09
C TRP A 44 37.64 9.68 -26.04
N GLN A 45 37.25 8.52 -25.52
CA GLN A 45 36.94 7.31 -26.26
C GLN A 45 35.61 6.71 -25.77
N CYS A 46 34.75 6.19 -26.65
CA CYS A 46 33.48 5.57 -26.27
C CYS A 46 33.56 4.04 -26.22
N GLU A 47 32.47 3.39 -25.79
CA GLU A 47 32.35 1.91 -25.73
C GLU A 47 32.59 1.24 -27.10
N LYS A 48 32.25 1.93 -28.20
CA LYS A 48 32.46 1.44 -29.58
C LYS A 48 33.85 1.76 -30.14
N GLY A 49 34.77 2.27 -29.32
CA GLY A 49 36.16 2.55 -29.71
C GLY A 49 36.40 3.92 -30.38
N HIS A 50 35.37 4.69 -30.74
CA HIS A 50 35.56 6.00 -31.37
C HIS A 50 36.23 7.00 -30.44
N THR A 51 37.22 7.72 -30.96
CA THR A 51 37.95 8.78 -30.24
C THR A 51 37.58 10.16 -30.74
N TRP A 52 37.43 11.15 -29.83
CA TRP A 52 37.17 12.54 -30.19
C TRP A 52 37.69 13.51 -29.13
N ASP A 53 37.89 14.77 -29.51
CA ASP A 53 38.33 15.84 -28.61
C ASP A 53 37.15 16.70 -28.16
N ALA A 54 36.98 16.86 -26.85
CA ALA A 54 35.90 17.67 -26.28
C ALA A 54 36.28 18.29 -24.94
N ALA A 55 35.74 19.47 -24.67
CA ALA A 55 35.90 20.12 -23.38
C ALA A 55 35.04 19.42 -22.29
N PRO A 56 35.57 19.22 -21.07
CA PRO A 56 34.84 18.71 -19.90
C PRO A 56 33.46 19.31 -19.65
N VAL A 57 33.30 20.61 -19.86
CA VAL A 57 32.01 21.31 -19.70
C VAL A 57 30.91 20.75 -20.61
N ASN A 58 31.26 20.33 -21.82
CA ASN A 58 30.32 19.74 -22.78
C ASN A 58 29.94 18.31 -22.36
N ILE A 59 30.91 17.56 -21.84
CA ILE A 59 30.68 16.22 -21.29
C ILE A 59 29.74 16.29 -20.08
N LYS A 60 30.00 17.21 -19.15
CA LYS A 60 29.14 17.47 -17.98
C LYS A 60 27.72 17.87 -18.38
N SER A 61 27.58 18.66 -19.44
CA SER A 61 26.28 19.16 -19.91
C SER A 61 25.44 18.13 -20.66
N GLY A 62 26.00 16.96 -21.00
CA GLY A 62 25.24 15.86 -21.60
C GLY A 62 25.78 15.34 -22.93
N TYR A 63 26.71 16.05 -23.58
CA TYR A 63 27.27 15.65 -24.86
C TYR A 63 28.29 14.52 -24.68
N TRP A 64 28.35 13.59 -25.63
CA TRP A 64 29.25 12.43 -25.55
C TRP A 64 29.94 12.18 -26.89
N CYS A 65 29.89 10.96 -27.41
CA CYS A 65 30.54 10.57 -28.66
C CYS A 65 29.75 11.07 -29.88
N PRO A 66 30.34 11.94 -30.73
CA PRO A 66 29.69 12.41 -31.96
C PRO A 66 29.34 11.26 -32.89
N ALA A 67 30.27 10.35 -33.19
CA ALA A 67 30.01 9.22 -34.09
C ALA A 67 28.89 8.28 -33.60
N CYS A 68 28.80 8.00 -32.29
CA CYS A 68 27.70 7.21 -31.73
C CYS A 68 26.39 8.01 -31.61
N SER A 69 26.47 9.34 -31.49
CA SER A 69 25.33 10.24 -31.48
C SER A 69 24.77 10.45 -32.89
N SER A 70 25.63 10.50 -33.91
CA SER A 70 25.27 10.64 -35.33
C SER A 70 24.55 9.40 -35.88
N GLY A 71 24.74 8.23 -35.25
CA GLY A 71 23.99 7.00 -35.54
C GLY A 71 22.61 6.91 -34.86
N ARG A 72 22.27 7.83 -33.95
CA ARG A 72 20.88 8.05 -33.52
C ARG A 72 20.34 9.20 -34.33
N LYS A 73 19.67 8.89 -35.45
CA LYS A 73 18.66 9.80 -35.98
C LYS A 73 17.79 10.22 -34.80
N SER A 74 17.82 11.50 -34.43
CA SER A 74 16.89 12.03 -33.45
C SER A 74 15.50 11.65 -33.95
N PRO A 75 14.71 10.85 -33.21
CA PRO A 75 13.35 10.62 -33.65
C PRO A 75 12.69 12.00 -33.57
N HIS A 76 12.25 12.53 -34.72
CA HIS A 76 11.30 13.61 -34.74
C HIS A 76 10.11 13.13 -33.91
N ARG A 77 10.03 13.58 -32.65
CA ARG A 77 9.05 13.12 -31.67
C ARG A 77 7.61 13.47 -32.07
N TYR A 78 7.47 14.32 -33.08
CA TYR A 78 6.22 14.83 -33.56
C TYR A 78 6.20 14.76 -35.09
N SER A 79 5.06 14.39 -35.63
CA SER A 79 4.70 14.42 -37.05
C SER A 79 3.97 15.73 -37.39
N ILE A 80 3.68 15.97 -38.68
CA ILE A 80 2.83 17.10 -39.07
C ILE A 80 1.39 16.92 -38.58
N GLU A 81 0.87 15.68 -38.54
CA GLU A 81 -0.40 15.32 -37.89
C GLU A 81 -0.43 15.72 -36.41
N ASP A 82 0.66 15.52 -35.67
CA ASP A 82 0.74 15.96 -34.27
C ASP A 82 0.61 17.48 -34.16
N MET A 83 1.18 18.24 -35.11
CA MET A 83 1.05 19.71 -35.14
C MET A 83 -0.38 20.15 -35.41
N ARG A 84 -1.09 19.45 -36.31
CA ARG A 84 -2.52 19.68 -36.57
C ARG A 84 -3.36 19.42 -35.32
N LEU A 85 -3.11 18.32 -34.61
CA LEU A 85 -3.79 17.98 -33.37
C LEU A 85 -3.52 19.01 -32.25
N PHE A 86 -2.29 19.51 -32.12
CA PHE A 86 -1.97 20.57 -31.15
C PHE A 86 -2.71 21.87 -31.46
N ALA A 87 -2.86 22.20 -32.74
CA ALA A 87 -3.62 23.38 -33.16
C ALA A 87 -5.10 23.23 -32.81
N GLU A 88 -5.70 22.07 -33.09
CA GLU A 88 -7.10 21.77 -32.79
C GLU A 88 -7.38 21.88 -31.29
N LYS A 89 -6.51 21.31 -30.45
CA LYS A 89 -6.61 21.39 -28.98
C LYS A 89 -6.58 22.82 -28.45
N LYS A 90 -5.91 23.74 -29.16
CA LYS A 90 -5.85 25.17 -28.82
C LYS A 90 -6.94 26.00 -29.51
N GLY A 91 -7.86 25.35 -30.23
CA GLY A 91 -8.94 26.00 -30.94
C GLY A 91 -8.43 26.74 -32.18
N GLY A 92 -7.65 26.07 -33.03
CA GLY A 92 -7.21 26.58 -34.31
C GLY A 92 -6.65 25.48 -35.20
N GLN A 93 -5.92 25.85 -36.25
CA GLN A 93 -5.45 24.93 -37.30
C GLN A 93 -3.98 25.18 -37.65
N CYS A 94 -3.27 24.14 -38.07
CA CYS A 94 -1.92 24.25 -38.63
C CYS A 94 -2.03 24.21 -40.16
N LEU A 95 -1.59 25.28 -40.82
CA LEU A 95 -1.68 25.47 -42.29
C LEU A 95 -0.44 24.99 -43.05
N SER A 96 0.61 24.56 -42.33
CA SER A 96 1.80 24.01 -42.98
C SER A 96 1.62 22.53 -43.31
N ASP A 97 2.11 22.13 -44.48
CA ASP A 97 2.03 20.73 -44.95
C ASP A 97 3.25 19.89 -44.57
N ILE A 98 4.37 20.54 -44.21
CA ILE A 98 5.64 19.86 -43.94
C ILE A 98 6.18 20.25 -42.57
N TYR A 99 6.39 19.24 -41.71
CA TYR A 99 7.10 19.40 -40.44
C TYR A 99 8.52 18.86 -40.56
N ILE A 100 9.51 19.75 -40.47
CA ILE A 100 10.93 19.36 -40.51
C ILE A 100 11.46 19.17 -39.10
N ASN A 101 11.34 20.16 -38.20
CA ASN A 101 11.81 20.03 -36.83
C ASN A 101 11.14 21.06 -35.90
N ILE A 102 11.35 20.91 -34.58
CA ILE A 102 10.68 21.71 -33.56
C ILE A 102 11.08 23.21 -33.58
N ASN A 103 12.19 23.54 -34.24
CA ASN A 103 12.74 24.89 -34.32
C ASN A 103 12.37 25.61 -35.62
N LYS A 104 11.87 24.89 -36.64
CA LYS A 104 11.39 25.49 -37.89
C LYS A 104 10.01 26.10 -37.65
N LYS A 105 9.76 27.26 -38.27
CA LYS A 105 8.46 27.94 -38.19
C LYS A 105 7.42 27.19 -39.03
N LEU A 106 6.20 27.10 -38.50
CA LEU A 106 5.01 26.63 -39.20
C LEU A 106 3.98 27.77 -39.20
N LYS A 107 3.03 27.70 -40.12
CA LYS A 107 1.89 28.62 -40.23
C LYS A 107 0.72 28.07 -39.41
N TRP A 108 0.14 28.91 -38.57
CA TRP A 108 -0.93 28.58 -37.65
C TRP A 108 -2.09 29.54 -37.83
N GLN A 109 -3.31 29.09 -37.59
CA GLN A 109 -4.53 29.88 -37.63
C GLN A 109 -5.32 29.67 -36.32
N CYS A 110 -5.89 30.72 -35.74
CA CYS A 110 -6.75 30.60 -34.55
C CYS A 110 -8.24 30.54 -34.92
N LYS A 111 -9.11 30.20 -33.96
CA LYS A 111 -10.58 30.21 -34.13
C LYS A 111 -11.16 31.53 -34.66
N LYS A 112 -10.48 32.67 -34.43
CA LYS A 112 -10.92 33.99 -34.93
C LYS A 112 -10.37 34.33 -36.32
N GLY A 113 -9.68 33.39 -36.97
CA GLY A 113 -9.17 33.55 -38.34
C GLY A 113 -7.75 34.13 -38.45
N HIS A 114 -7.15 34.66 -37.38
CA HIS A 114 -5.79 35.23 -37.46
C HIS A 114 -4.75 34.16 -37.81
N VAL A 115 -3.87 34.46 -38.77
CA VAL A 115 -2.80 33.58 -39.25
C VAL A 115 -1.44 34.14 -38.83
N TRP A 116 -0.56 33.30 -38.29
CA TRP A 116 0.81 33.70 -37.91
C TRP A 116 1.83 32.57 -38.07
N GLU A 117 3.11 32.95 -38.12
CA GLU A 117 4.24 32.01 -38.16
C GLU A 117 4.89 31.87 -36.79
N ALA A 118 4.94 30.64 -36.27
CA ALA A 118 5.58 30.33 -34.99
C ALA A 118 6.30 28.98 -35.03
N ARG A 119 7.34 28.84 -34.21
CA ARG A 119 8.05 27.56 -34.07
C ARG A 119 7.17 26.58 -33.32
N ALA A 120 7.22 25.30 -33.70
CA ALA A 120 6.48 24.25 -33.02
C ALA A 120 6.78 24.20 -31.51
N ARG A 121 8.01 24.48 -31.07
CA ARG A 121 8.36 24.52 -29.63
C ARG A 121 7.54 25.56 -28.86
N ASP A 122 7.35 26.72 -29.46
CA ASP A 122 6.72 27.89 -28.85
C ASP A 122 5.21 27.68 -28.75
N ILE A 123 4.64 26.90 -29.66
CA ILE A 123 3.24 26.50 -29.63
C ILE A 123 2.98 25.37 -28.61
N ILE A 124 3.86 24.37 -28.54
CA ILE A 124 3.71 23.22 -27.63
C ILE A 124 3.91 23.65 -26.16
N HIS A 125 4.90 24.48 -25.88
CA HIS A 125 5.31 24.84 -24.51
C HIS A 125 5.03 26.29 -24.13
N GLY A 126 4.64 27.16 -25.07
CA GLY A 126 4.41 28.58 -24.80
C GLY A 126 3.03 28.87 -24.20
N HIS A 127 2.98 29.97 -23.46
CA HIS A 127 1.75 30.44 -22.79
C HIS A 127 0.83 31.24 -23.72
N ASN A 128 1.36 31.82 -24.81
CA ASN A 128 0.60 32.66 -25.74
C ASN A 128 0.33 31.90 -27.04
N TRP A 129 -0.95 31.58 -27.28
CA TRP A 129 -1.41 30.87 -28.48
C TRP A 129 -1.44 31.78 -29.72
N CYS A 130 -2.19 32.88 -29.67
CA CYS A 130 -2.32 33.85 -30.75
C CYS A 130 -2.09 35.24 -30.16
N ALA A 131 -1.15 36.01 -30.73
CA ALA A 131 -0.78 37.33 -30.23
C ALA A 131 -1.99 38.28 -30.23
N GLU A 132 -2.77 38.29 -31.31
CA GLU A 132 -3.95 39.16 -31.45
C GLU A 132 -5.09 38.76 -30.51
N CYS A 133 -5.26 37.45 -30.24
CA CYS A 133 -6.24 36.98 -29.26
C CYS A 133 -5.82 37.22 -27.80
N SER A 134 -4.51 37.15 -27.52
CA SER A 134 -3.90 37.42 -26.20
C SER A 134 -3.96 38.92 -25.84
N HIS A 135 -4.05 39.79 -26.85
CA HIS A 135 -4.10 41.24 -26.69
C HIS A 135 -5.50 41.85 -26.48
N LYS A 136 -6.49 41.15 -25.89
CA LYS A 136 -7.80 41.77 -25.56
C LYS A 136 -7.94 42.25 -24.10
N LYS A 137 -8.23 43.56 -24.01
CA LYS A 137 -8.56 44.47 -22.89
C LYS A 137 -7.39 44.93 -22.00
N LYS A 138 -6.64 45.92 -22.49
CA LYS A 138 -5.89 46.86 -21.65
C LYS A 138 -6.93 47.85 -21.07
N GLY A 139 -7.01 47.94 -19.74
CA GLY A 139 -8.08 48.65 -19.01
C GLY A 139 -8.38 50.07 -19.50
N THR A 140 -9.59 50.55 -19.29
CA THR A 140 -10.01 51.89 -19.74
C THR A 140 -9.62 52.95 -18.69
N ILE A 141 -9.59 54.23 -19.10
CA ILE A 141 -9.37 55.33 -18.15
C ILE A 141 -10.49 55.40 -17.09
N GLU A 142 -11.70 54.99 -17.45
CA GLU A 142 -12.87 54.90 -16.57
C GLU A 142 -12.64 53.91 -15.41
N GLU A 143 -12.03 52.76 -15.68
CA GLU A 143 -11.66 51.78 -14.65
C GLU A 143 -10.66 52.38 -13.64
N MET A 144 -9.72 53.20 -14.12
CA MET A 144 -8.72 53.88 -13.28
C MET A 144 -9.35 54.99 -12.44
N GLN A 145 -10.31 55.74 -13.00
CA GLN A 145 -11.08 56.75 -12.26
C GLN A 145 -11.95 56.10 -11.18
N LYS A 146 -12.60 54.98 -11.49
CA LYS A 146 -13.38 54.20 -10.52
C LYS A 146 -12.50 53.65 -9.38
N TYR A 147 -11.29 53.17 -9.69
CA TYR A 147 -10.32 52.74 -8.66
C TYR A 147 -9.85 53.89 -7.77
N ALA A 148 -9.69 55.10 -8.31
CA ALA A 148 -9.38 56.26 -7.48
C ALA A 148 -10.53 56.60 -6.52
N ALA A 149 -11.78 56.51 -7.01
CA ALA A 149 -12.96 56.81 -6.22
C ALA A 149 -13.14 55.85 -5.03
N THR A 150 -12.86 54.55 -5.18
CA THR A 150 -12.94 53.59 -4.06
C THR A 150 -11.95 53.89 -2.94
N LEU A 151 -10.83 54.55 -3.26
CA LEU A 151 -9.80 54.96 -2.30
C LEU A 151 -9.95 56.43 -1.87
N HIS A 152 -11.14 57.00 -2.06
CA HIS A 152 -11.49 58.38 -1.70
C HIS A 152 -10.55 59.41 -2.35
N GLY A 153 -10.06 59.13 -3.56
CA GLY A 153 -9.22 60.01 -4.34
C GLY A 153 -9.76 60.22 -5.75
N LYS A 154 -8.99 60.95 -6.56
CA LYS A 154 -9.34 61.29 -7.95
C LYS A 154 -8.17 60.96 -8.88
N CYS A 155 -8.46 60.36 -10.04
CA CYS A 155 -7.51 60.29 -11.15
C CYS A 155 -7.72 61.55 -11.99
N LEU A 156 -6.68 62.39 -12.12
CA LEU A 156 -6.69 63.66 -12.85
C LEU A 156 -6.31 63.49 -14.33
N SER A 157 -5.85 62.30 -14.72
CA SER A 157 -5.56 62.00 -16.13
C SER A 157 -6.84 61.64 -16.88
N HIS A 158 -6.95 62.12 -18.12
CA HIS A 158 -8.08 61.86 -19.03
C HIS A 158 -7.71 60.86 -20.15
N ILE A 159 -6.42 60.49 -20.28
CA ILE A 159 -5.93 59.57 -21.31
C ILE A 159 -5.22 58.40 -20.62
N TYR A 160 -5.60 57.17 -20.99
CA TYR A 160 -4.91 55.94 -20.59
C TYR A 160 -4.33 55.24 -21.83
N ILE A 161 -3.00 55.18 -21.92
CA ILE A 161 -2.30 54.53 -23.04
C ILE A 161 -2.00 53.06 -22.67
N ASN A 162 -1.38 52.82 -21.51
CA ASN A 162 -1.10 51.47 -21.02
C ASN A 162 -0.80 51.44 -19.50
N ARG A 163 -0.60 50.24 -18.95
CA ARG A 163 -0.34 50.02 -17.51
C ARG A 163 1.00 50.59 -17.01
N HIS A 164 1.86 51.02 -17.92
CA HIS A 164 3.21 51.53 -17.66
C HIS A 164 3.32 53.05 -17.85
N THR A 165 2.32 53.71 -18.45
CA THR A 165 2.27 55.18 -18.53
C THR A 165 1.82 55.78 -17.20
N LYS A 166 2.49 56.85 -16.76
CA LYS A 166 2.17 57.52 -15.50
C LYS A 166 0.84 58.26 -15.65
N LEU A 167 -0.09 58.01 -14.74
CA LEU A 167 -1.28 58.84 -14.56
C LEU A 167 -1.07 59.78 -13.37
N ARG A 168 -1.79 60.89 -13.37
CA ARG A 168 -1.80 61.88 -12.29
C ARG A 168 -2.95 61.57 -11.33
N TRP A 169 -2.67 61.52 -10.05
CA TRP A 169 -3.60 61.11 -8.99
C TRP A 169 -3.67 62.16 -7.90
N GLN A 170 -4.79 62.18 -7.17
CA GLN A 170 -5.02 63.01 -5.99
C GLN A 170 -5.69 62.19 -4.88
N CYS A 171 -5.20 62.28 -3.64
CA CYS A 171 -5.83 61.60 -2.50
C CYS A 171 -6.83 62.49 -1.76
N SER A 172 -7.60 61.92 -0.82
CA SER A 172 -8.55 62.65 0.04
C SER A 172 -7.92 63.79 0.83
N LYS A 173 -6.64 63.69 1.20
CA LYS A 173 -5.88 64.76 1.89
C LYS A 173 -5.32 65.83 0.94
N GLY A 174 -5.67 65.79 -0.34
CA GLY A 174 -5.28 66.78 -1.34
C GLY A 174 -3.90 66.58 -2.00
N HIS A 175 -3.11 65.59 -1.57
CA HIS A 175 -1.80 65.33 -2.18
C HIS A 175 -1.93 64.88 -3.64
N ARG A 176 -1.11 65.45 -4.54
CA ARG A 176 -1.08 65.12 -5.97
C ARG A 176 0.24 64.43 -6.35
N TRP A 177 0.19 63.35 -7.13
CA TRP A 177 1.39 62.65 -7.59
C TRP A 177 1.20 61.95 -8.94
N ASN A 178 2.30 61.61 -9.61
CA ASN A 178 2.30 60.85 -10.86
C ASN A 178 2.78 59.42 -10.60
N ALA A 179 1.97 58.41 -10.91
CA ALA A 179 2.31 57.00 -10.70
C ALA A 179 1.80 56.11 -11.83
N LYS A 180 2.53 55.02 -12.09
CA LYS A 180 2.11 53.99 -13.06
C LYS A 180 1.01 53.12 -12.44
N PRO A 181 -0.09 52.85 -13.16
CA PRO A 181 -1.19 52.01 -12.68
C PRO A 181 -0.73 50.63 -12.18
N ASN A 182 0.19 49.97 -12.90
CA ASN A 182 0.73 48.67 -12.48
C ASN A 182 1.53 48.71 -11.17
N GLU A 183 2.19 49.81 -10.85
CA GLU A 183 2.96 49.92 -9.59
C GLU A 183 2.03 50.14 -8.40
N MET A 184 0.95 50.92 -8.57
CA MET A 184 -0.03 51.13 -7.50
C MET A 184 -0.84 49.88 -7.18
N LEU A 185 -1.37 49.20 -8.20
CA LEU A 185 -2.23 48.02 -8.01
C LEU A 185 -1.50 46.88 -7.27
N ASN A 186 -0.17 46.80 -7.40
CA ASN A 186 0.63 45.72 -6.83
C ASN A 186 1.29 46.06 -5.47
N ARG A 187 1.50 47.34 -5.14
CA ARG A 187 2.27 47.73 -3.92
C ARG A 187 1.42 47.97 -2.68
N GLY A 188 0.09 48.10 -2.78
CA GLY A 188 -0.81 48.29 -1.63
C GLY A 188 -0.77 49.67 -0.96
N ASP A 189 0.24 50.50 -1.25
CA ASP A 189 0.33 51.89 -0.78
C ASP A 189 -0.27 52.86 -1.81
N TRP A 190 -1.46 53.40 -1.49
CA TRP A 190 -2.22 54.30 -2.38
C TRP A 190 -1.57 55.68 -2.56
N CYS A 191 -1.20 56.35 -1.47
CA CYS A 191 -0.67 57.72 -1.50
C CYS A 191 0.69 57.79 -0.78
N PRO A 192 1.79 58.16 -1.49
CA PRO A 192 3.14 58.16 -0.93
C PRO A 192 3.34 59.20 0.18
N PHE A 193 2.45 60.18 0.29
CA PHE A 193 2.49 61.22 1.33
C PHE A 193 1.66 60.83 2.56
N CYS A 194 0.58 60.06 2.37
CA CYS A 194 -0.26 59.61 3.48
C CYS A 194 0.31 58.36 4.18
N SER A 195 1.03 57.49 3.47
CA SER A 195 1.69 56.31 4.04
C SER A 195 2.96 56.67 4.83
N ASN A 196 3.59 57.81 4.51
CA ASN A 196 4.86 58.21 5.12
C ASN A 196 4.62 59.01 6.42
N LYS A 197 4.25 58.33 7.51
CA LYS A 197 4.22 58.93 8.85
C LYS A 197 5.62 59.47 9.17
N ARG A 198 5.78 60.80 9.34
CA ARG A 198 7.05 61.40 9.78
C ARG A 198 7.43 60.84 11.15
N ILE A 199 8.50 60.04 11.19
CA ILE A 199 9.05 59.51 12.43
C ILE A 199 9.76 60.64 13.17
N THR A 200 9.35 60.91 14.41
CA THR A 200 9.97 61.92 15.28
C THR A 200 10.81 61.27 16.39
N ILE A 201 11.61 62.06 17.09
CA ILE A 201 12.41 61.56 18.23
C ILE A 201 11.55 60.93 19.34
N LYS A 202 10.31 61.41 19.51
CA LYS A 202 9.33 60.84 20.46
C LYS A 202 9.03 59.37 20.14
N ASN A 203 8.99 59.00 18.86
CA ASN A 203 8.77 57.61 18.45
C ASN A 203 9.96 56.70 18.83
N ALA A 204 11.19 57.21 18.71
CA ALA A 204 12.39 56.48 19.14
C ALA A 204 12.43 56.30 20.66
N GLN A 205 12.05 57.33 21.42
CA GLN A 205 11.95 57.25 22.88
C GLN A 205 10.86 56.28 23.33
N ALA A 206 9.69 56.29 22.68
CA ALA A 206 8.58 55.39 22.98
C ALA A 206 8.94 53.91 22.78
N ILE A 207 9.57 53.57 21.64
CA ILE A 207 10.02 52.19 21.38
C ILE A 207 11.10 51.75 22.37
N ALA A 208 11.94 52.68 22.82
CA ALA A 208 12.93 52.37 23.85
C ALA A 208 12.28 52.04 25.19
N ALA A 209 11.32 52.85 25.62
CA ALA A 209 10.57 52.65 26.86
C ALA A 209 9.78 51.32 26.83
N GLU A 210 9.12 51.01 25.73
CA GLU A 210 8.39 49.74 25.53
C GLU A 210 9.29 48.51 25.72
N ARG A 211 10.57 48.62 25.35
CA ARG A 211 11.56 47.53 25.45
C ARG A 211 12.39 47.58 26.73
N GLY A 212 11.94 48.34 27.73
CA GLY A 212 12.59 48.45 29.03
C GLY A 212 13.95 49.15 28.96
N GLY A 213 14.15 50.09 28.04
CA GLY A 213 15.38 50.86 27.94
C GLY A 213 15.14 52.32 27.56
N ARG A 214 16.21 53.04 27.21
CA ARG A 214 16.19 54.48 26.96
C ARG A 214 16.89 54.84 25.65
N CYS A 215 16.34 55.80 24.92
CA CYS A 215 17.03 56.42 23.79
C CYS A 215 17.80 57.64 24.31
N LEU A 216 19.14 57.61 24.17
CA LEU A 216 20.03 58.67 24.67
C LEU A 216 20.25 59.79 23.62
N SER A 217 19.81 59.59 22.38
CA SER A 217 19.91 60.61 21.34
C SER A 217 18.89 61.72 21.56
N LYS A 218 19.34 62.99 21.53
CA LYS A 218 18.48 64.17 21.69
C LYS A 218 17.73 64.59 20.42
N ARG A 219 18.20 64.17 19.24
CA ARG A 219 17.62 64.55 17.93
C ARG A 219 17.50 63.34 17.00
N TYR A 220 16.40 63.26 16.26
CA TYR A 220 16.20 62.28 15.18
C TYR A 220 16.45 62.96 13.84
N PHE A 221 17.36 62.39 13.03
CA PHE A 221 17.70 62.95 11.72
C PHE A 221 17.02 62.17 10.59
N ASN A 222 17.25 60.86 10.51
CA ASN A 222 16.66 59.97 9.52
C ASN A 222 16.76 58.51 10.00
N ASN A 223 16.17 57.56 9.27
CA ASN A 223 16.12 56.16 9.71
C ASN A 223 17.46 55.40 9.59
N ARG A 224 18.48 55.99 8.94
CA ARG A 224 19.79 55.37 8.69
C ARG A 224 20.88 55.85 9.63
N LYS A 225 20.77 57.08 10.15
CA LYS A 225 21.75 57.63 11.09
C LYS A 225 21.67 56.87 12.42
N LYS A 226 22.84 56.47 12.93
CA LYS A 226 22.94 55.73 14.19
C LYS A 226 22.45 56.60 15.35
N MET A 227 21.70 55.99 16.26
CA MET A 227 21.22 56.59 17.49
C MET A 227 21.78 55.79 18.67
N LYS A 228 21.98 56.45 19.82
CA LYS A 228 22.48 55.85 21.05
C LYS A 228 21.30 55.29 21.86
N TRP A 229 21.38 54.03 22.23
CA TRP A 229 20.34 53.29 22.96
C TRP A 229 20.94 52.66 24.21
N GLN A 230 20.15 52.56 25.27
CA GLN A 230 20.50 51.92 26.53
C GLN A 230 19.42 50.87 26.87
N CYS A 231 19.82 49.66 27.29
CA CYS A 231 18.86 48.64 27.75
C CYS A 231 18.65 48.69 29.27
N GLU A 232 17.69 47.89 29.75
CA GLU A 232 17.37 47.69 31.18
C GLU A 232 18.60 47.38 32.06
N LYS A 233 19.56 46.64 31.51
CA LYS A 233 20.80 46.24 32.20
C LYS A 233 21.93 47.29 32.08
N GLY A 234 21.67 48.46 31.52
CA GLY A 234 22.63 49.55 31.42
C GLY A 234 23.56 49.54 30.20
N HIS A 235 23.54 48.51 29.36
CA HIS A 235 24.40 48.46 28.16
C HIS A 235 24.01 49.53 27.14
N ILE A 236 25.01 50.26 26.63
CA ILE A 236 24.83 51.32 25.63
C ILE A 236 25.36 50.85 24.27
N TRP A 237 24.59 51.07 23.21
CA TRP A 237 25.02 50.76 21.84
C TRP A 237 24.47 51.75 20.82
N GLU A 238 25.10 51.78 19.65
CA GLU A 238 24.71 52.63 18.53
C GLU A 238 24.11 51.82 17.39
N THR A 239 22.86 52.12 17.02
CA THR A 239 22.22 51.50 15.85
C THR A 239 21.16 52.42 15.26
N PRO A 240 20.87 52.33 13.96
CA PRO A 240 19.81 53.12 13.33
C PRO A 240 18.42 52.72 13.82
N TYR A 241 17.47 53.66 13.78
CA TYR A 241 16.09 53.46 14.22
C TYR A 241 15.37 52.27 13.55
N HIS A 242 15.59 52.03 12.25
CA HIS A 242 14.90 50.94 11.54
C HIS A 242 15.28 49.54 12.05
N ASN A 243 16.50 49.34 12.55
CA ASN A 243 16.92 48.06 13.14
C ASN A 243 16.21 47.81 14.45
N ILE A 244 16.03 48.86 15.25
CA ILE A 244 15.23 48.81 16.47
C ILE A 244 13.78 48.49 16.11
N GLN A 245 13.19 49.22 15.17
CA GLN A 245 11.83 48.95 14.69
C GLN A 245 11.66 47.51 14.17
N GLY A 246 12.68 46.96 13.49
CA GLY A 246 12.72 45.59 12.97
C GLY A 246 12.86 44.48 14.03
N GLY A 247 13.02 44.83 15.31
CA GLY A 247 13.06 43.87 16.42
C GLY A 247 14.44 43.62 17.03
N THR A 248 15.49 44.25 16.50
CA THR A 248 16.84 44.19 17.10
C THR A 248 16.88 45.10 18.34
N TRP A 249 17.51 44.66 19.43
CA TRP A 249 17.67 45.48 20.64
C TRP A 249 19.14 45.47 21.09
N CYS A 250 19.45 44.90 22.24
CA CYS A 250 20.81 44.76 22.75
C CYS A 250 21.44 43.43 22.30
N SER A 251 22.65 43.48 21.74
CA SER A 251 23.43 42.31 21.31
C SER A 251 24.27 41.68 22.42
N HIS A 252 24.31 42.27 23.62
CA HIS A 252 25.01 41.69 24.76
C HIS A 252 24.39 40.33 25.14
N TYR A 253 25.23 39.34 25.47
CA TYR A 253 24.80 37.96 25.70
C TYR A 253 23.75 37.84 26.82
N ASP A 254 23.87 38.69 27.85
CA ASP A 254 22.93 38.82 28.96
C ASP A 254 21.55 39.41 28.62
N CYS A 255 21.45 40.11 27.49
CA CYS A 255 20.22 40.73 27.01
C CYS A 255 19.59 39.96 25.83
N ARG A 256 20.35 39.06 25.19
CA ARG A 256 19.92 38.28 24.03
C ARG A 256 18.77 37.30 24.30
N TYR A 257 18.53 36.95 25.57
CA TYR A 257 17.53 35.95 25.98
C TYR A 257 16.08 36.46 26.11
N LYS A 258 15.80 37.76 25.95
CA LYS A 258 14.42 38.31 25.98
C LYS A 258 13.84 38.63 24.58
N ASN A 259 14.63 38.55 23.50
CA ASN A 259 14.18 38.88 22.14
C ASN A 259 13.67 37.68 21.35
N VAL A 260 12.65 36.99 21.87
CA VAL A 260 11.84 36.07 21.05
C VAL A 260 10.37 36.30 21.41
N ARG A 261 9.58 36.75 20.43
CA ARG A 261 8.12 36.71 20.52
C ARG A 261 7.69 35.26 20.79
N GLY A 262 6.97 35.06 21.90
CA GLY A 262 6.20 33.85 22.19
C GLY A 262 6.60 33.19 23.51
N HIS A 263 5.74 33.37 24.52
CA HIS A 263 5.79 32.78 25.85
C HIS A 263 6.03 31.25 25.86
N CYS A 264 6.92 30.76 26.73
CA CYS A 264 6.65 29.64 27.63
C CYS A 264 7.77 29.52 28.69
N ASN A 265 7.37 29.09 29.88
CA ASN A 265 7.97 29.31 31.18
C ASN A 265 9.32 28.62 31.45
N LYS A 266 10.12 29.33 32.26
CA LYS A 266 11.33 28.86 32.93
C LYS A 266 10.95 27.87 34.03
N THR A 267 11.48 26.64 33.97
CA THR A 267 11.96 25.87 35.12
C THR A 267 12.66 24.63 34.60
N THR A 268 13.99 24.72 34.44
CA THR A 268 15.03 23.68 34.57
C THR A 268 16.18 24.02 33.63
N LYS A 269 17.12 24.82 34.13
CA LYS A 269 18.43 24.97 33.50
C LYS A 269 19.49 25.10 34.60
N THR A 270 19.84 23.98 35.20
CA THR A 270 21.09 23.76 35.95
C THR A 270 21.19 22.28 36.30
N LYS A 271 22.38 21.67 36.08
CA LYS A 271 22.73 20.23 36.18
C LYS A 271 22.27 19.44 34.93
N ILE A 272 23.11 18.91 34.03
CA ILE A 272 24.44 18.32 34.11
C ILE A 272 25.13 18.51 32.73
N MET A 273 26.30 19.15 32.67
CA MET A 273 27.27 18.90 31.59
C MET A 273 28.22 17.82 32.10
N THR A 274 28.20 16.62 31.53
CA THR A 274 29.23 15.62 31.80
C THR A 274 30.47 15.92 30.96
N GLY A 275 31.64 15.87 31.59
CA GLY A 275 32.95 16.27 31.06
C GLY A 275 33.44 15.56 29.79
N GLY A 276 32.70 14.58 29.26
CA GLY A 276 32.98 13.99 27.95
C GLY A 276 32.71 14.94 26.77
N ILE A 277 31.77 15.88 26.92
CA ILE A 277 31.35 16.78 25.83
C ILE A 277 32.33 17.95 25.63
N LEU A 278 32.98 18.43 26.69
CA LEU A 278 34.02 19.46 26.61
C LEU A 278 35.29 18.92 25.93
N LYS A 279 35.62 17.64 26.11
CA LYS A 279 36.70 16.97 25.37
C LYS A 279 36.37 16.85 23.88
N LEU A 280 35.15 16.42 23.52
CA LEU A 280 34.75 16.26 22.12
C LEU A 280 34.62 17.61 21.38
N HIS A 281 34.18 18.67 22.07
CA HIS A 281 34.09 20.02 21.50
C HIS A 281 35.48 20.61 21.24
N ASN A 282 36.41 20.44 22.19
CA ASN A 282 37.79 20.91 22.06
C ASN A 282 38.63 20.05 21.09
N GLU A 283 38.33 18.76 20.92
CA GLU A 283 38.97 17.92 19.90
C GLU A 283 38.54 18.30 18.47
N ILE A 284 37.29 18.73 18.29
CA ILE A 284 36.76 19.19 16.99
C ILE A 284 37.36 20.54 16.57
N GLU A 285 37.71 21.41 17.53
CA GLU A 285 38.40 22.69 17.23
C GLU A 285 39.90 22.51 16.96
N LYS A 286 40.52 21.45 17.48
CA LYS A 286 41.97 21.19 17.31
C LYS A 286 42.36 20.46 16.03
N THR A 287 41.44 19.78 15.36
CA THR A 287 41.70 19.24 14.02
C THR A 287 41.58 20.36 13.00
N ALA A 288 42.72 20.88 12.53
CA ALA A 288 42.80 21.80 11.41
C ALA A 288 42.06 21.20 10.20
N PHE A 289 40.82 21.65 9.97
CA PHE A 289 40.06 21.24 8.79
C PHE A 289 40.70 21.87 7.56
N THR A 290 41.31 21.05 6.72
CA THR A 290 41.98 21.46 5.48
C THR A 290 40.99 21.76 4.33
N ASP A 291 39.67 21.71 4.56
CA ASP A 291 38.62 22.04 3.58
C ASP A 291 37.35 22.65 4.24
N TYR A 292 36.89 23.79 3.71
CA TYR A 292 35.68 24.54 4.13
C TYR A 292 34.38 23.70 4.10
N HIS A 293 34.33 22.66 3.26
CA HIS A 293 33.17 21.77 3.15
C HIS A 293 32.97 20.83 4.35
N ASP A 294 34.01 20.54 5.13
CA ASP A 294 33.89 19.71 6.33
C ASP A 294 33.19 20.47 7.48
N GLY A 295 33.58 21.73 7.72
CA GLY A 295 33.01 22.55 8.80
C GLY A 295 31.50 22.76 8.67
N LEU A 296 30.97 22.89 7.44
CA LEU A 296 29.54 22.99 7.18
C LEU A 296 28.77 21.70 7.51
N TRP A 297 29.38 20.52 7.28
CA TRP A 297 28.76 19.25 7.66
C TRP A 297 28.73 19.09 9.19
N TYR A 298 29.84 19.38 9.88
CA TYR A 298 29.92 19.31 11.33
C TYR A 298 29.01 20.32 12.03
N SER A 299 28.86 21.53 11.48
CA SER A 299 27.89 22.52 11.96
C SER A 299 26.45 22.02 11.88
N LYS A 300 26.07 21.35 10.78
CA LYS A 300 24.73 20.77 10.62
C LYS A 300 24.54 19.51 11.48
N PHE A 301 25.59 18.74 11.68
CA PHE A 301 25.59 17.61 12.61
C PHE A 301 25.41 18.08 14.07
N ALA A 302 26.08 19.16 14.48
CA ALA A 302 25.89 19.78 15.79
C ALA A 302 24.44 20.30 15.97
N GLN A 303 23.87 20.93 14.95
CA GLN A 303 22.45 21.34 14.96
C GLN A 303 21.50 20.14 15.12
N LEU A 304 21.85 18.97 14.56
CA LEU A 304 21.08 17.75 14.73
C LEU A 304 21.20 17.16 16.14
N ILE A 305 22.38 17.24 16.77
CA ILE A 305 22.58 16.83 18.17
C ILE A 305 21.70 17.68 19.10
N ILE A 306 21.74 19.00 18.94
CA ILE A 306 20.90 19.93 19.73
C ILE A 306 19.41 19.61 19.54
N PHE A 307 19.01 19.22 18.31
CA PHE A 307 17.65 18.79 18.05
C PHE A 307 17.30 17.46 18.74
N TYR A 308 18.21 16.49 18.69
CA TYR A 308 18.06 15.19 19.35
C TYR A 308 17.93 15.35 20.87
N GLU A 309 18.75 16.17 21.52
CA GLU A 309 18.67 16.42 22.95
C GLU A 309 17.33 17.05 23.36
N ARG A 310 16.78 17.94 22.53
CA ARG A 310 15.49 18.61 22.80
C ARG A 310 14.26 17.74 22.55
N HIS A 311 14.36 16.78 21.64
CA HIS A 311 13.20 16.03 21.13
C HIS A 311 13.30 14.51 21.30
N GLY A 312 14.44 14.00 21.78
CA GLY A 312 14.72 12.56 21.93
C GLY A 312 14.81 11.79 20.62
N HIS A 313 14.78 12.46 19.46
CA HIS A 313 14.77 11.83 18.15
C HIS A 313 15.38 12.70 17.04
N CYS A 314 15.91 12.08 15.99
CA CYS A 314 16.51 12.76 14.84
C CYS A 314 15.55 13.05 13.66
N ASP A 315 14.23 12.89 13.85
CA ASP A 315 13.23 13.15 12.80
C ASP A 315 12.82 14.64 12.76
N VAL A 316 13.61 15.42 12.03
CA VAL A 316 13.44 16.87 11.91
C VAL A 316 12.25 17.21 10.98
N PRO A 317 11.23 17.95 11.44
CA PRO A 317 10.04 18.25 10.65
C PRO A 317 10.30 19.31 9.57
N TYR A 318 9.84 19.04 8.35
CA TYR A 318 10.00 19.93 7.19
C TYR A 318 9.10 21.17 7.26
N THR A 319 8.01 21.11 8.03
CA THR A 319 6.92 22.09 8.05
C THR A 319 7.06 23.16 9.14
N LYS A 320 7.99 23.01 10.09
CA LYS A 320 8.16 23.95 11.20
C LYS A 320 9.21 25.01 10.84
N LYS A 321 8.81 26.29 10.85
CA LYS A 321 9.66 27.45 10.54
C LYS A 321 10.92 27.41 11.42
N GLY A 322 12.10 27.42 10.80
CA GLY A 322 13.42 27.34 11.48
C GLY A 322 14.17 26.01 11.31
N TYR A 323 13.47 24.89 11.10
CA TYR A 323 14.11 23.56 10.96
C TYR A 323 14.26 23.07 9.51
N TYR A 324 13.75 23.84 8.54
CA TYR A 324 13.74 23.48 7.12
C TYR A 324 15.14 23.12 6.56
N SER A 325 16.15 23.93 6.87
CA SER A 325 17.52 23.69 6.38
C SER A 325 18.13 22.41 6.97
N LEU A 326 17.85 22.12 8.24
CA LEU A 326 18.31 20.90 8.92
C LEU A 326 17.55 19.67 8.41
N ALA A 327 16.25 19.78 8.18
CA ALA A 327 15.42 18.73 7.60
C ALA A 327 15.88 18.36 6.18
N GLN A 328 16.18 19.37 5.35
CA GLN A 328 16.78 19.18 4.02
C GLN A 328 18.13 18.47 4.08
N TRP A 329 18.98 18.86 5.03
CA TRP A 329 20.28 18.24 5.22
C TRP A 329 20.13 16.76 5.62
N CYS A 330 19.23 16.43 6.55
CA CYS A 330 18.94 15.06 6.96
C CYS A 330 18.44 14.20 5.79
N VAL A 331 17.57 14.74 4.92
CA VAL A 331 17.11 14.05 3.70
C VAL A 331 18.28 13.77 2.76
N ARG A 332 19.20 14.73 2.62
CA ARG A 332 20.39 14.61 1.78
C ARG A 332 21.35 13.53 2.28
N GLN A 333 21.55 13.42 3.60
CA GLN A 333 22.37 12.33 4.19
C GLN A 333 21.78 10.94 3.88
N ARG A 334 20.45 10.79 3.98
CA ARG A 334 19.76 9.53 3.63
C ARG A 334 19.91 9.18 2.15
N TYR A 335 19.88 10.19 1.28
CA TYR A 335 20.13 10.02 -0.15
C TYR A 335 21.57 9.54 -0.41
N TYR A 336 22.57 10.16 0.23
CA TYR A 336 23.98 9.77 0.07
C TYR A 336 24.33 8.38 0.61
N LYS A 337 23.60 7.86 1.61
CA LYS A 337 23.75 6.47 2.07
C LYS A 337 23.11 5.44 1.14
N LYS A 338 21.99 5.80 0.48
CA LYS A 338 21.22 4.88 -0.38
C LYS A 338 21.89 4.62 -1.74
N PHE A 339 22.65 5.57 -2.25
CA PHE A 339 23.27 5.50 -3.57
C PHE A 339 24.78 5.32 -3.44
N GLU A 340 25.26 4.16 -3.88
CA GLU A 340 26.66 3.71 -3.74
C GLU A 340 27.70 4.64 -4.39
N TYR A 341 27.30 5.42 -5.39
CA TYR A 341 28.19 6.29 -6.17
C TYR A 341 28.48 7.68 -5.55
N LEU A 342 27.71 8.11 -4.52
CA LEU A 342 27.84 9.39 -3.80
C LEU A 342 28.33 9.21 -2.36
N ARG A 343 28.95 8.06 -2.08
CA ARG A 343 29.19 7.46 -0.77
C ARG A 343 29.53 8.49 0.33
N LEU A 344 28.66 8.58 1.33
CA LEU A 344 28.96 9.34 2.55
C LEU A 344 30.16 8.69 3.26
N PRO A 345 31.18 9.47 3.67
CA PRO A 345 32.33 8.94 4.42
C PRO A 345 31.90 8.08 5.61
N VAL A 346 32.62 6.98 5.85
CA VAL A 346 32.28 6.00 6.89
C VAL A 346 32.27 6.65 8.28
N GLU A 347 33.19 7.57 8.56
CA GLU A 347 33.24 8.33 9.80
C GLU A 347 31.96 9.14 10.07
N ARG A 348 31.42 9.79 9.03
CA ARG A 348 30.16 10.54 9.10
C ARG A 348 28.96 9.62 9.30
N ILE A 349 28.98 8.44 8.71
CA ILE A 349 27.98 7.39 8.95
C ILE A 349 28.03 6.94 10.41
N ASN A 350 29.23 6.71 10.96
CA ASN A 350 29.42 6.28 12.34
C ASN A 350 28.95 7.34 13.34
N LYS A 351 29.28 8.62 13.11
CA LYS A 351 28.79 9.75 13.92
C LYS A 351 27.28 9.91 13.87
N LEU A 352 26.64 9.69 12.72
CA LEU A 352 25.18 9.70 12.62
C LEU A 352 24.56 8.45 13.29
N ASN A 353 25.19 7.28 13.20
CA ASN A 353 24.73 6.08 13.88
C ASN A 353 24.79 6.22 15.41
N SER A 354 25.83 6.86 15.96
CA SER A 354 26.00 7.01 17.41
C SER A 354 24.90 7.84 18.07
N ILE A 355 24.27 8.76 17.33
CA ILE A 355 23.11 9.54 17.79
C ILE A 355 21.75 8.92 17.38
N GLY A 356 21.75 7.66 16.94
CA GLY A 356 20.54 6.95 16.54
C GLY A 356 19.84 7.55 15.32
N PHE A 357 20.59 8.13 14.37
CA PHE A 357 20.02 8.77 13.18
C PHE A 357 19.19 7.78 12.36
N CYS A 358 17.93 8.12 12.11
CA CYS A 358 17.02 7.29 11.35
C CYS A 358 17.34 7.39 9.85
N TRP A 359 18.01 6.39 9.28
CA TRP A 359 18.34 6.38 7.85
C TRP A 359 17.12 6.17 6.94
N SER A 360 16.06 5.54 7.45
CA SER A 360 14.82 5.30 6.70
C SER A 360 13.60 5.55 7.59
N ILE A 361 12.95 6.71 7.40
CA ILE A 361 11.66 7.02 8.03
C ILE A 361 10.64 5.93 7.69
N SER A 362 10.71 5.37 6.48
CA SER A 362 9.80 4.32 6.03
C SER A 362 9.94 3.03 6.84
N ASP A 363 11.18 2.64 7.19
CA ASP A 363 11.43 1.45 8.03
C ASP A 363 11.00 1.73 9.47
N LYS A 364 11.30 2.90 10.02
CA LYS A 364 10.85 3.27 11.37
C LYS A 364 9.32 3.27 11.48
N MET A 365 8.61 3.83 10.49
CA MET A 365 7.15 3.81 10.45
C MET A 365 6.61 2.38 10.31
N PHE A 366 7.26 1.54 9.48
CA PHE A 366 6.92 0.13 9.35
C PHE A 366 7.09 -0.60 10.69
N GLU A 367 8.22 -0.45 11.37
CA GLU A 367 8.49 -1.07 12.68
C GLU A 367 7.49 -0.64 13.75
N ASN A 368 7.11 0.64 13.78
CA ASN A 368 6.09 1.14 14.71
C ASN A 368 4.73 0.48 14.45
N LYS A 369 4.32 0.38 13.19
CA LYS A 369 3.05 -0.28 12.81
C LYS A 369 3.10 -1.79 13.03
N PHE A 370 4.24 -2.41 12.77
CA PHE A 370 4.49 -3.82 13.05
C PHE A 370 4.40 -4.11 14.55
N ARG A 371 4.98 -3.26 15.41
CA ARG A 371 4.84 -3.38 16.89
C ARG A 371 3.38 -3.28 17.34
N GLN A 372 2.62 -2.32 16.77
CA GLN A 372 1.18 -2.20 17.04
C GLN A 372 0.41 -3.46 16.61
N LEU A 373 0.75 -4.02 15.44
CA LEU A 373 0.15 -5.26 14.95
C LEU A 373 0.54 -6.48 15.79
N LYS A 374 1.78 -6.57 16.26
CA LYS A 374 2.25 -7.64 17.15
C LYS A 374 1.53 -7.59 18.50
N SER A 375 1.36 -6.40 19.07
CA SER A 375 0.55 -6.21 20.29
C SER A 375 -0.91 -6.63 20.07
N PHE A 376 -1.49 -6.28 18.92
CA PHE A 376 -2.84 -6.72 18.55
C PHE A 376 -2.93 -8.24 18.41
N TYR A 377 -1.96 -8.87 17.75
CA TYR A 377 -1.89 -10.33 17.62
C TYR A 377 -1.80 -11.01 19.00
N ASN A 378 -0.96 -10.51 19.90
CA ASN A 378 -0.85 -11.04 21.25
C ASN A 378 -2.17 -10.94 22.03
N LYS A 379 -2.98 -9.90 21.78
CA LYS A 379 -4.26 -9.68 22.46
C LYS A 379 -5.42 -10.51 21.89
N PHE A 380 -5.49 -10.67 20.57
CA PHE A 380 -6.65 -11.28 19.88
C PHE A 380 -6.36 -12.62 19.20
N GLY A 381 -5.09 -13.04 19.16
CA GLY A 381 -4.65 -14.28 18.51
C GLY A 381 -4.69 -14.26 16.97
N HIS A 382 -5.00 -13.11 16.36
CA HIS A 382 -5.07 -12.95 14.90
C HIS A 382 -4.64 -11.55 14.45
N CYS A 383 -4.23 -11.41 13.19
CA CYS A 383 -3.79 -10.13 12.60
C CYS A 383 -4.91 -9.36 11.85
N ASN A 384 -6.14 -9.87 11.85
CA ASN A 384 -7.27 -9.23 11.17
C ASN A 384 -7.88 -8.10 12.00
N VAL A 385 -7.34 -6.90 11.84
CA VAL A 385 -7.82 -5.68 12.51
C VAL A 385 -9.11 -5.19 11.85
N THR A 386 -10.13 -4.82 12.63
CA THR A 386 -11.33 -4.17 12.08
C THR A 386 -11.25 -2.64 12.15
N PRO A 387 -11.99 -1.89 11.29
CA PRO A 387 -12.02 -0.43 11.35
C PRO A 387 -12.45 0.13 12.71
N LYS A 388 -13.33 -0.58 13.43
CA LYS A 388 -13.82 -0.21 14.77
C LYS A 388 -12.74 -0.35 15.84
N GLN A 389 -11.84 -1.31 15.70
CA GLN A 389 -10.75 -1.53 16.67
C GLN A 389 -9.58 -0.58 16.45
N ASN A 390 -9.13 -0.42 15.20
CA ASN A 390 -8.06 0.52 14.88
C ASN A 390 -8.08 0.88 13.38
N LYS A 391 -8.69 2.02 13.05
CA LYS A 391 -8.84 2.49 11.65
C LYS A 391 -7.50 2.67 10.93
N VAL A 392 -6.46 3.14 11.64
CA VAL A 392 -5.14 3.39 11.05
C VAL A 392 -4.43 2.08 10.73
N LEU A 393 -4.45 1.14 11.67
CA LEU A 393 -3.82 -0.16 11.50
C LEU A 393 -4.57 -1.03 10.46
N PHE A 394 -5.91 -0.95 10.41
CA PHE A 394 -6.72 -1.57 9.36
C PHE A 394 -6.32 -1.10 7.96
N LYS A 395 -6.26 0.22 7.74
CA LYS A 395 -5.84 0.80 6.45
C LYS A 395 -4.42 0.35 6.08
N TRP A 396 -3.51 0.30 7.05
CA TRP A 396 -2.14 -0.14 6.84
C TRP A 396 -2.06 -1.62 6.43
N CYS A 397 -2.76 -2.51 7.12
CA CYS A 397 -2.85 -3.92 6.74
C CYS A 397 -3.46 -4.11 5.35
N GLY A 398 -4.48 -3.32 4.99
CA GLY A 398 -5.05 -3.31 3.63
C GLY A 398 -4.02 -2.93 2.56
N LYS A 399 -3.23 -1.88 2.82
CA LYS A 399 -2.16 -1.42 1.94
C LYS A 399 -1.09 -2.49 1.73
N LEU A 400 -0.63 -3.16 2.79
CA LEU A 400 0.36 -4.24 2.70
C LEU A 400 -0.11 -5.39 1.79
N ARG A 401 -1.38 -5.75 1.88
CA ARG A 401 -1.97 -6.82 1.06
C ARG A 401 -2.06 -6.42 -0.42
N GLN A 402 -2.39 -5.15 -0.69
CA GLN A 402 -2.41 -4.60 -2.05
C GLN A 402 -0.99 -4.56 -2.64
N GLU A 403 0.00 -4.05 -1.90
CA GLU A 403 1.41 -3.99 -2.31
C GLU A 403 1.98 -5.38 -2.64
N ARG A 404 1.56 -6.43 -1.92
CA ARG A 404 1.93 -7.82 -2.24
C ARG A 404 1.30 -8.32 -3.55
N LYS A 405 0.05 -7.93 -3.83
CA LYS A 405 -0.69 -8.35 -5.02
C LYS A 405 -0.18 -7.70 -6.31
N THR A 406 0.19 -6.41 -6.25
CA THR A 406 0.61 -5.65 -7.43
C THR A 406 2.07 -5.88 -7.84
N LYS A 407 2.83 -6.75 -7.13
CA LYS A 407 4.27 -6.99 -7.34
C LYS A 407 5.11 -5.69 -7.37
N GLU A 408 4.62 -4.61 -6.76
CA GLU A 408 5.40 -3.37 -6.63
C GLU A 408 6.62 -3.62 -5.74
N LYS A 409 7.81 -3.20 -6.17
CA LYS A 409 9.09 -3.35 -5.43
C LYS A 409 9.15 -2.59 -4.08
N ARG A 410 8.02 -2.12 -3.53
CA ARG A 410 7.94 -1.35 -2.27
C ARG A 410 7.96 -2.24 -1.03
N LEU A 411 7.55 -3.50 -1.15
CA LEU A 411 7.54 -4.46 -0.05
C LEU A 411 8.73 -5.42 -0.18
N THR A 412 9.77 -5.21 0.66
CA THR A 412 10.99 -6.01 0.62
C THR A 412 10.76 -7.44 1.13
N LYS A 413 11.57 -8.40 0.65
CA LYS A 413 11.52 -9.81 1.10
C LYS A 413 11.65 -9.93 2.63
N GLU A 414 12.49 -9.10 3.24
CA GLU A 414 12.69 -9.02 4.69
C GLU A 414 11.42 -8.61 5.45
N ARG A 415 10.70 -7.58 4.97
CA ARG A 415 9.42 -7.14 5.57
C ARG A 415 8.36 -8.23 5.49
N ILE A 416 8.32 -8.99 4.39
CA ILE A 416 7.41 -10.13 4.23
C ILE A 416 7.77 -11.24 5.23
N LYS A 417 9.05 -11.61 5.33
CA LYS A 417 9.53 -12.61 6.31
C LYS A 417 9.14 -12.21 7.74
N LYS A 418 9.29 -10.93 8.08
CA LYS A 418 8.94 -10.38 9.40
C LYS A 418 7.43 -10.37 9.68
N LEU A 419 6.59 -10.11 8.68
CA LEU A 419 5.14 -10.22 8.83
C LEU A 419 4.67 -11.69 8.93
N ASN A 420 5.37 -12.61 8.25
CA ASN A 420 5.06 -14.04 8.35
C ASN A 420 5.35 -14.62 9.75
N THR A 421 6.31 -14.07 10.51
CA THR A 421 6.60 -14.58 11.87
C THR A 421 5.42 -14.37 12.83
N ILE A 422 4.64 -13.30 12.65
CA ILE A 422 3.40 -13.06 13.41
C ILE A 422 2.16 -13.69 12.74
N ARG A 423 2.37 -14.64 11.82
CA ARG A 423 1.32 -15.30 11.02
C ARG A 423 0.37 -14.29 10.37
N PHE A 424 0.92 -13.21 9.80
CA PHE A 424 0.11 -12.18 9.17
C PHE A 424 -0.73 -12.75 8.00
N GLU A 425 -2.05 -12.61 8.10
CA GLU A 425 -2.99 -13.06 7.08
C GLU A 425 -2.97 -12.10 5.88
N TRP A 426 -2.31 -12.54 4.80
CA TRP A 426 -2.18 -11.80 3.54
C TRP A 426 -3.46 -11.79 2.71
N GLU A 427 -4.27 -12.83 2.86
CA GLU A 427 -5.62 -12.86 2.30
C GLU A 427 -6.62 -12.59 3.42
N VAL A 428 -7.30 -11.43 3.39
CA VAL A 428 -8.45 -11.23 4.27
C VAL A 428 -9.55 -12.11 3.75
N ILE A 429 -9.87 -13.15 4.51
CA ILE A 429 -11.13 -13.84 4.36
C ILE A 429 -12.22 -12.78 4.61
N ASP A 430 -12.94 -12.42 3.54
CA ASP A 430 -13.94 -11.36 3.48
C ASP A 430 -14.64 -11.11 4.83
N SER A 431 -14.62 -9.86 5.31
CA SER A 431 -15.23 -9.43 6.58
C SER A 431 -16.68 -9.91 6.71
N ARG A 432 -17.40 -10.03 5.60
CA ARG A 432 -18.76 -10.59 5.56
C ARG A 432 -18.79 -12.11 5.77
N TRP A 433 -17.79 -12.84 5.28
CA TRP A 433 -17.62 -14.28 5.49
C TRP A 433 -17.22 -14.59 6.93
N MET A 434 -16.25 -13.87 7.50
CA MET A 434 -15.81 -14.10 8.89
C MET A 434 -16.92 -13.78 9.90
N LYS A 435 -17.73 -12.74 9.68
CA LYS A 435 -18.92 -12.46 10.50
C LYS A 435 -19.90 -13.63 10.47
N LYS A 436 -20.19 -14.19 9.30
CA LYS A 436 -21.08 -15.35 9.14
C LYS A 436 -20.48 -16.63 9.73
N TYR A 437 -19.17 -16.83 9.62
CA TYR A 437 -18.45 -17.95 10.24
C TYR A 437 -18.45 -17.86 11.76
N VAL A 438 -18.23 -16.68 12.36
CA VAL A 438 -18.33 -16.49 13.82
C VAL A 438 -19.76 -16.72 14.31
N ALA A 439 -20.77 -16.25 13.57
CA ALA A 439 -22.17 -16.52 13.87
C ALA A 439 -22.48 -18.03 13.80
N LEU A 440 -21.96 -18.74 12.79
CA LEU A 440 -22.09 -20.20 12.65
C LEU A 440 -21.39 -20.94 13.80
N LYS A 441 -20.17 -20.52 14.18
CA LYS A 441 -19.44 -21.12 15.31
C LYS A 441 -20.21 -20.98 16.62
N LYS A 442 -20.78 -19.79 16.91
CA LYS A 442 -21.61 -19.56 18.10
C LYS A 442 -22.86 -20.45 18.10
N TYR A 443 -23.51 -20.61 16.94
CA TYR A 443 -24.67 -21.48 16.79
C TYR A 443 -24.34 -22.94 17.13
N VAL A 444 -23.25 -23.46 16.55
CA VAL A 444 -22.78 -24.83 16.76
C VAL A 444 -22.43 -25.09 18.22
N GLN A 445 -21.77 -24.12 18.88
CA GLN A 445 -21.42 -24.20 20.30
C GLN A 445 -22.66 -24.23 21.20
N LYS A 446 -23.73 -23.48 20.85
CA LYS A 446 -24.96 -23.40 21.65
C LYS A 446 -25.86 -24.63 21.48
N ASN A 447 -26.01 -25.11 20.25
CA ASN A 447 -27.05 -26.09 19.92
C ASN A 447 -26.55 -27.54 19.86
N LYS A 448 -25.23 -27.78 19.90
CA LYS A 448 -24.60 -29.12 19.85
C LYS A 448 -25.02 -30.00 18.63
N HIS A 449 -25.67 -29.42 17.61
CA HIS A 449 -25.99 -30.05 16.33
C HIS A 449 -25.82 -29.04 15.18
N PHE A 450 -25.62 -29.55 13.96
CA PHE A 450 -25.38 -28.73 12.77
C PHE A 450 -26.65 -28.61 11.92
N PHE A 451 -27.16 -27.38 11.79
CA PHE A 451 -28.22 -26.91 10.88
C PHE A 451 -29.10 -28.00 10.23
N ASN A 452 -30.22 -28.32 10.86
CA ASN A 452 -31.27 -29.15 10.26
C ASN A 452 -32.27 -28.31 9.47
N PHE A 453 -33.05 -28.97 8.59
CA PHE A 453 -34.07 -28.32 7.76
C PHE A 453 -35.16 -27.60 8.59
N SER A 454 -35.33 -27.99 9.86
CA SER A 454 -36.23 -27.37 10.85
C SER A 454 -35.77 -25.99 11.34
N ASP A 455 -34.46 -25.69 11.32
CA ASP A 455 -33.90 -24.44 11.86
C ASP A 455 -33.97 -23.27 10.84
N ILE A 456 -34.43 -23.57 9.63
CA ILE A 456 -34.53 -22.63 8.49
C ILE A 456 -35.47 -21.46 8.81
N LYS A 457 -36.49 -21.65 9.66
CA LYS A 457 -37.46 -20.60 10.03
C LYS A 457 -36.86 -19.51 10.91
N GLN A 458 -35.97 -19.82 11.86
CA GLN A 458 -35.45 -18.83 12.82
C GLN A 458 -34.12 -18.17 12.39
N HIS A 459 -33.35 -18.80 11.50
CA HIS A 459 -32.02 -18.32 11.10
C HIS A 459 -31.78 -18.32 9.58
N ARG A 460 -32.74 -17.76 8.82
CA ARG A 460 -32.76 -17.72 7.33
C ARG A 460 -31.43 -17.28 6.68
N GLN A 461 -30.73 -16.27 7.24
CA GLN A 461 -29.47 -15.78 6.68
C GLN A 461 -28.28 -16.74 6.88
N LEU A 462 -28.25 -17.47 7.99
CA LEU A 462 -27.24 -18.51 8.27
C LEU A 462 -27.53 -19.77 7.45
N ALA A 463 -28.80 -20.15 7.31
CA ALA A 463 -29.22 -21.27 6.45
C ALA A 463 -28.78 -21.07 4.99
N SER A 464 -29.07 -19.90 4.42
CA SER A 464 -28.63 -19.53 3.06
C SER A 464 -27.11 -19.54 2.93
N PHE A 465 -26.38 -19.08 3.96
CA PHE A 465 -24.91 -19.12 3.97
C PHE A 465 -24.35 -20.55 3.98
N VAL A 466 -24.90 -21.44 4.81
CA VAL A 466 -24.53 -22.86 4.88
C VAL A 466 -24.80 -23.57 3.55
N GLN A 467 -25.96 -23.31 2.93
CA GLN A 467 -26.30 -23.89 1.64
C GLN A 467 -25.33 -23.43 0.53
N ASN A 468 -25.01 -22.13 0.51
CA ASN A 468 -24.03 -21.57 -0.42
C ASN A 468 -22.63 -22.18 -0.23
N LEU A 469 -22.20 -22.49 1.00
CA LEU A 469 -20.92 -23.15 1.25
C LEU A 469 -20.87 -24.55 0.64
N ARG A 470 -21.97 -25.31 0.74
CA ARG A 470 -22.07 -26.67 0.18
C ARG A 470 -22.05 -26.65 -1.34
N VAL A 471 -22.81 -25.74 -1.96
CA VAL A 471 -22.83 -25.55 -3.43
C VAL A 471 -21.43 -25.17 -3.93
N LYS A 472 -20.77 -24.19 -3.31
CA LYS A 472 -19.42 -23.74 -3.72
C LYS A 472 -18.34 -24.79 -3.52
N ARG A 473 -18.47 -25.68 -2.51
CA ARG A 473 -17.56 -26.82 -2.37
C ARG A 473 -17.77 -27.83 -3.50
N LYS A 474 -19.01 -28.13 -3.88
CA LYS A 474 -19.33 -29.04 -4.99
C LYS A 474 -18.82 -28.49 -6.33
N ALA A 475 -18.86 -27.17 -6.52
CA ALA A 475 -18.32 -26.48 -7.69
C ALA A 475 -16.79 -26.29 -7.68
N GLY A 476 -16.07 -26.68 -6.61
CA GLY A 476 -14.62 -26.50 -6.50
C GLY A 476 -14.15 -25.05 -6.27
N GLU A 477 -15.07 -24.09 -6.12
CA GLU A 477 -14.77 -22.66 -5.96
C GLU A 477 -14.31 -22.27 -4.55
N LEU A 478 -14.33 -23.21 -3.60
CA LEU A 478 -14.03 -22.94 -2.20
C LEU A 478 -12.55 -23.15 -1.87
N LYS A 479 -11.86 -22.06 -1.51
CA LYS A 479 -10.44 -22.08 -1.10
C LYS A 479 -10.18 -23.05 0.07
N LYS A 480 -9.02 -23.73 0.02
CA LYS A 480 -8.59 -24.74 1.01
C LYS A 480 -8.62 -24.24 2.47
N GLU A 481 -8.26 -22.99 2.70
CA GLU A 481 -8.23 -22.36 4.04
C GLU A 481 -9.63 -22.24 4.67
N LYS A 482 -10.66 -21.95 3.86
CA LYS A 482 -12.05 -21.88 4.33
C LYS A 482 -12.59 -23.26 4.67
N ILE A 483 -12.19 -24.28 3.90
CA ILE A 483 -12.52 -25.67 4.17
C ILE A 483 -11.90 -26.10 5.51
N TYR A 484 -10.64 -25.74 5.77
CA TYR A 484 -9.96 -26.04 7.03
C TYR A 484 -10.67 -25.42 8.25
N LEU A 485 -11.05 -24.14 8.19
CA LEU A 485 -11.77 -23.48 9.30
C LEU A 485 -13.12 -24.14 9.60
N LEU A 486 -13.85 -24.51 8.55
CA LEU A 486 -15.13 -25.19 8.67
C LEU A 486 -14.96 -26.62 9.21
N ASN A 487 -13.95 -27.36 8.75
CA ASN A 487 -13.62 -28.68 9.31
C ASN A 487 -13.24 -28.59 10.80
N LYS A 488 -12.50 -27.55 11.21
CA LYS A 488 -12.07 -27.35 12.60
C LYS A 488 -13.24 -27.13 13.57
N ILE A 489 -14.34 -26.54 13.11
CA ILE A 489 -15.55 -26.43 13.93
C ILE A 489 -16.41 -27.70 13.89
N GLY A 490 -16.07 -28.70 13.06
CA GLY A 490 -16.85 -29.91 12.86
C GLY A 490 -17.94 -29.79 11.79
N PHE A 491 -17.81 -28.83 10.86
CA PHE A 491 -18.86 -28.53 9.87
C PHE A 491 -19.15 -29.72 8.95
N ILE A 492 -20.42 -30.15 8.97
CA ILE A 492 -20.91 -31.26 8.16
C ILE A 492 -21.26 -30.75 6.76
N TRP A 493 -20.43 -31.15 5.80
CA TRP A 493 -20.57 -30.77 4.40
C TRP A 493 -21.73 -31.46 3.70
N ASN A 494 -22.08 -32.65 4.17
CA ASN A 494 -23.17 -33.45 3.63
C ASN A 494 -24.16 -33.81 4.74
N THR A 495 -25.32 -33.17 4.77
CA THR A 495 -26.40 -33.48 5.75
C THR A 495 -26.91 -34.90 5.65
N PHE A 496 -26.74 -35.54 4.48
CA PHE A 496 -27.05 -36.94 4.31
C PHE A 496 -26.11 -37.83 5.14
N ASP A 497 -24.89 -37.40 5.52
CA ASP A 497 -23.98 -38.17 6.38
C ASP A 497 -24.49 -38.28 7.82
N GLU A 498 -25.07 -37.22 8.39
CA GLU A 498 -25.62 -37.26 9.76
C GLU A 498 -26.89 -38.11 9.82
N HIS A 499 -27.80 -37.96 8.85
CA HIS A 499 -29.00 -38.79 8.78
C HIS A 499 -28.63 -40.26 8.51
N TRP A 500 -27.67 -40.52 7.61
CA TRP A 500 -27.13 -41.85 7.37
C TRP A 500 -26.49 -42.44 8.63
N GLY A 501 -25.74 -41.64 9.40
CA GLY A 501 -25.16 -42.04 10.68
C GLY A 501 -26.22 -42.41 11.73
N LYS A 502 -27.28 -41.61 11.87
CA LYS A 502 -28.41 -41.91 12.78
C LYS A 502 -29.12 -43.22 12.39
N ARG A 503 -29.43 -43.38 11.10
CA ARG A 503 -30.02 -44.63 10.58
C ARG A 503 -29.10 -45.85 10.72
N PHE A 504 -27.79 -45.66 10.59
CA PHE A 504 -26.80 -46.70 10.84
C PHE A 504 -26.74 -47.11 12.32
N GLU A 505 -26.82 -46.16 13.26
CA GLU A 505 -26.93 -46.47 14.69
C GLU A 505 -28.27 -47.14 15.05
N GLU A 506 -29.37 -46.73 14.44
CA GLU A 506 -30.67 -47.44 14.53
C GLU A 506 -30.55 -48.88 14.03
N LEU A 507 -29.85 -49.10 12.91
CA LEU A 507 -29.59 -50.43 12.37
C LEU A 507 -28.70 -51.29 13.29
N LYS A 508 -27.69 -50.70 13.96
CA LYS A 508 -26.91 -51.40 14.99
C LYS A 508 -27.78 -51.85 16.15
N LYS A 509 -28.65 -50.97 16.65
CA LYS A 509 -29.60 -51.31 17.73
C LYS A 509 -30.57 -52.41 17.28
N TYR A 510 -31.06 -52.34 16.05
CA TYR A 510 -31.92 -53.36 15.45
C TYR A 510 -31.19 -54.71 15.35
N LYS A 511 -29.95 -54.73 14.85
CA LYS A 511 -29.12 -55.95 14.80
C LYS A 511 -28.89 -56.54 16.19
N LYS A 512 -28.63 -55.71 17.20
CA LYS A 512 -28.46 -56.17 18.59
C LYS A 512 -29.74 -56.83 19.14
N ARG A 513 -30.92 -56.33 18.74
CA ARG A 513 -32.23 -56.83 19.21
C ARG A 513 -32.71 -58.08 18.46
N PHE A 514 -32.47 -58.16 17.15
CA PHE A 514 -33.04 -59.21 16.29
C PHE A 514 -31.98 -60.14 15.65
N GLY A 515 -30.69 -59.93 15.93
CA GLY A 515 -29.58 -60.74 15.42
C GLY A 515 -29.20 -60.49 13.96
N HIS A 516 -30.04 -59.78 13.18
CA HIS A 516 -29.83 -59.56 11.74
C HIS A 516 -30.11 -58.11 11.29
N CYS A 517 -29.56 -57.73 10.14
CA CYS A 517 -29.77 -56.40 9.53
C CYS A 517 -30.94 -56.33 8.53
N ASN A 518 -31.74 -57.41 8.40
CA ASN A 518 -32.89 -57.46 7.50
C ASN A 518 -34.13 -56.86 8.18
N VAL A 519 -34.41 -55.59 7.91
CA VAL A 519 -35.59 -54.90 8.44
C VAL A 519 -36.76 -55.10 7.48
N SER A 520 -37.86 -55.67 7.98
CA SER A 520 -39.06 -56.00 7.18
C SER A 520 -40.04 -54.82 7.14
N LYS A 521 -40.81 -54.69 6.06
CA LYS A 521 -41.94 -53.74 5.95
C LYS A 521 -43.28 -54.32 6.44
N GLY A 522 -43.27 -55.53 7.02
CA GLY A 522 -44.48 -56.26 7.40
C GLY A 522 -45.21 -55.69 8.62
N LYS A 523 -46.45 -56.15 8.84
CA LYS A 523 -47.35 -55.69 9.93
C LYS A 523 -46.75 -55.78 11.35
N ARG A 524 -45.76 -56.65 11.59
CA ARG A 524 -45.12 -56.87 12.91
C ARG A 524 -44.05 -55.83 13.28
N ASP A 525 -43.53 -55.07 12.32
CA ASP A 525 -42.40 -54.13 12.52
C ASP A 525 -42.77 -52.67 12.12
N LYS A 526 -44.00 -52.24 12.44
CA LYS A 526 -44.54 -50.91 12.06
C LYS A 526 -43.63 -49.75 12.51
N ASP A 527 -43.02 -49.88 13.69
CA ASP A 527 -42.13 -48.87 14.29
C ASP A 527 -40.81 -48.68 13.53
N TYR A 528 -40.42 -49.66 12.70
CA TYR A 528 -39.17 -49.64 11.93
C TYR A 528 -39.38 -49.40 10.43
N LYS A 529 -40.58 -48.99 10.00
CA LYS A 529 -40.91 -48.74 8.58
C LYS A 529 -39.89 -47.82 7.88
N GLY A 530 -39.54 -46.69 8.53
CA GLY A 530 -38.56 -45.74 7.98
C GLY A 530 -37.13 -46.29 7.93
N LEU A 531 -36.77 -47.22 8.81
CA LEU A 531 -35.47 -47.92 8.77
C LEU A 531 -35.47 -48.98 7.65
N ALA A 532 -36.60 -49.66 7.41
CA ALA A 532 -36.75 -50.62 6.32
C ALA A 532 -36.64 -49.96 4.94
N ASP A 533 -37.25 -48.78 4.76
CA ASP A 533 -37.11 -47.98 3.55
C ASP A 533 -35.65 -47.58 3.32
N TRP A 534 -34.97 -47.08 4.37
CA TRP A 534 -33.56 -46.68 4.29
C TRP A 534 -32.61 -47.86 3.95
N VAL A 535 -32.83 -49.04 4.55
CA VAL A 535 -32.07 -50.27 4.26
C VAL A 535 -32.26 -50.70 2.80
N SER A 536 -33.48 -50.64 2.28
CA SER A 536 -33.77 -50.91 0.87
C SER A 536 -33.08 -49.90 -0.07
N ASP A 537 -33.07 -48.63 0.28
CA ASP A 537 -32.37 -47.59 -0.48
C ASP A 537 -30.85 -47.83 -0.52
N GLN A 538 -30.24 -48.33 0.56
CA GLN A 538 -28.80 -48.67 0.55
C GLN A 538 -28.51 -49.79 -0.46
N ARG A 539 -29.35 -50.84 -0.49
CA ARG A 539 -29.21 -51.95 -1.44
C ARG A 539 -29.41 -51.50 -2.88
N LEU A 540 -30.40 -50.65 -3.13
CA LEU A 540 -30.65 -50.09 -4.45
C LEU A 540 -29.49 -49.22 -4.94
N ASN A 541 -28.95 -48.36 -4.06
CA ASN A 541 -27.80 -47.52 -4.37
C ASN A 541 -26.53 -48.34 -4.62
N PHE A 542 -26.33 -49.46 -3.92
CA PHE A 542 -25.24 -50.39 -4.17
C PHE A 542 -25.35 -51.07 -5.53
N ARG A 543 -26.55 -51.56 -5.90
CA ARG A 543 -26.81 -52.17 -7.22
C ARG A 543 -26.60 -51.18 -8.37
N LYS A 544 -27.02 -49.93 -8.20
CA LYS A 544 -26.89 -48.87 -9.21
C LYS A 544 -25.50 -48.23 -9.25
N GLN A 545 -24.54 -48.70 -8.45
CA GLN A 545 -23.22 -48.08 -8.28
C GLN A 545 -23.30 -46.56 -8.04
N SER A 546 -24.29 -46.15 -7.24
CA SER A 546 -24.61 -44.74 -7.04
C SER A 546 -23.46 -44.03 -6.31
N PRO A 547 -23.05 -42.83 -6.77
CA PRO A 547 -22.01 -42.04 -6.10
C PRO A 547 -22.43 -41.58 -4.69
N LEU A 548 -23.70 -41.77 -4.30
CA LEU A 548 -24.20 -41.51 -2.96
C LEU A 548 -23.72 -42.54 -1.91
N LEU A 549 -23.27 -43.72 -2.34
CA LEU A 549 -22.78 -44.77 -1.47
C LEU A 549 -21.25 -44.85 -1.56
N THR A 550 -20.57 -44.11 -0.69
CA THR A 550 -19.10 -44.06 -0.69
C THR A 550 -18.46 -45.40 -0.28
N PRO A 551 -17.23 -45.71 -0.71
CA PRO A 551 -16.53 -46.93 -0.32
C PRO A 551 -16.43 -47.13 1.21
N GLU A 552 -16.28 -46.04 1.96
CA GLU A 552 -16.26 -46.06 3.43
C GLU A 552 -17.60 -46.51 4.05
N ARG A 553 -18.73 -46.10 3.46
CA ARG A 553 -20.07 -46.51 3.91
C ARG A 553 -20.33 -47.99 3.62
N ILE A 554 -19.88 -48.46 2.46
CA ILE A 554 -19.94 -49.88 2.09
C ILE A 554 -19.17 -50.70 3.12
N LYS A 555 -17.92 -50.30 3.43
CA LYS A 555 -17.09 -50.94 4.44
C LYS A 555 -17.75 -50.98 5.82
N LYS A 556 -18.34 -49.87 6.29
CA LYS A 556 -19.05 -49.79 7.59
C LYS A 556 -20.25 -50.74 7.68
N LEU A 557 -21.07 -50.81 6.63
CA LEU A 557 -22.22 -51.71 6.57
C LEU A 557 -21.78 -53.18 6.46
N SER A 558 -20.78 -53.47 5.63
CA SER A 558 -20.23 -54.82 5.52
C SER A 558 -19.63 -55.33 6.84
N LEU A 559 -18.91 -54.48 7.59
CA LEU A 559 -18.41 -54.81 8.94
C LEU A 559 -19.54 -55.09 9.94
N LEU A 560 -20.70 -54.46 9.75
CA LEU A 560 -21.90 -54.73 10.55
C LEU A 560 -22.59 -56.04 10.12
N GLY A 561 -22.11 -56.78 9.13
CA GLY A 561 -22.77 -57.99 8.60
C GLY A 561 -24.04 -57.65 7.82
N PHE A 562 -24.09 -56.48 7.18
CA PHE A 562 -25.21 -56.08 6.33
C PHE A 562 -25.25 -56.90 5.04
N SER A 563 -26.36 -57.59 4.80
CA SER A 563 -26.58 -58.32 3.55
C SER A 563 -27.04 -57.36 2.45
N TRP A 564 -26.16 -57.15 1.45
CA TRP A 564 -26.43 -56.37 0.24
C TRP A 564 -27.41 -57.07 -0.70
N THR A 565 -27.44 -58.40 -0.63
CA THR A 565 -28.34 -59.29 -1.37
C THR A 565 -29.05 -60.21 -0.37
N PRO A 566 -30.05 -59.70 0.38
CA PRO A 566 -30.87 -60.56 1.21
C PRO A 566 -31.59 -61.57 0.29
N PRO A 567 -31.82 -62.82 0.74
CA PRO A 567 -32.64 -63.76 -0.01
C PRO A 567 -34.01 -63.10 -0.23
N PHE A 568 -34.35 -62.91 -1.50
CA PHE A 568 -35.58 -62.27 -1.96
C PHE A 568 -36.80 -62.85 -1.21
N LYS A 569 -37.71 -61.99 -0.74
CA LYS A 569 -39.10 -62.41 -0.54
C LYS A 569 -39.98 -61.78 -1.61
N LEU A 570 -40.38 -62.66 -2.53
CA LEU A 570 -41.67 -62.80 -3.21
C LEU A 570 -42.23 -61.57 -3.91
N GLY A 571 -42.00 -61.56 -5.21
CA GLY A 571 -42.63 -60.70 -6.21
C GLY A 571 -42.14 -61.13 -7.59
N GLU A 572 -42.65 -62.29 -8.03
CA GLU A 572 -42.74 -62.79 -9.40
C GLU A 572 -41.46 -62.99 -10.27
N GLN A 573 -41.32 -64.26 -10.70
CA GLN A 573 -40.53 -64.80 -11.82
C GLN A 573 -39.05 -65.19 -11.57
N ASN A 574 -38.87 -66.31 -10.87
CA ASN A 574 -38.00 -67.41 -11.29
C ASN A 574 -38.42 -68.68 -10.53
N ARG A 575 -39.34 -69.47 -11.12
CA ARG A 575 -39.78 -70.75 -10.54
C ARG A 575 -38.63 -71.76 -10.63
N ILE A 576 -37.92 -71.97 -9.52
CA ILE A 576 -37.21 -73.23 -9.30
C ILE A 576 -38.31 -74.28 -9.11
N SER A 577 -38.39 -75.26 -10.01
CA SER A 577 -39.41 -76.30 -9.92
C SER A 577 -39.12 -77.23 -8.74
N ASP A 578 -40.17 -77.60 -7.98
CA ASP A 578 -40.08 -78.63 -6.94
C ASP A 578 -39.45 -79.92 -7.49
N THR A 579 -39.74 -80.25 -8.75
CA THR A 579 -39.19 -81.43 -9.44
C THR A 579 -37.68 -81.36 -9.60
N ASP A 580 -37.13 -80.21 -9.98
CA ASP A 580 -35.70 -80.03 -10.21
C ASP A 580 -34.90 -80.12 -8.90
N MET A 581 -35.50 -79.62 -7.82
CA MET A 581 -34.91 -79.71 -6.48
C MET A 581 -34.88 -81.17 -5.98
N LEU A 582 -35.96 -81.92 -6.17
CA LEU A 582 -36.01 -83.34 -5.81
C LEU A 582 -35.04 -84.17 -6.66
N ASN A 583 -34.88 -83.84 -7.95
CA ASN A 583 -33.89 -84.46 -8.82
C ASN A 583 -32.44 -84.17 -8.38
N ASP A 584 -32.15 -82.97 -7.90
CA ASP A 584 -30.83 -82.65 -7.34
C ASP A 584 -30.54 -83.46 -6.05
N LEU A 585 -31.54 -83.74 -5.21
CA LEU A 585 -31.37 -84.62 -4.05
C LEU A 585 -31.09 -86.08 -4.45
N LYS A 586 -31.75 -86.58 -5.50
CA LYS A 586 -31.47 -87.91 -6.05
C LYS A 586 -30.06 -87.98 -6.65
N ARG A 587 -29.67 -86.96 -7.42
CA ARG A 587 -28.30 -86.81 -7.96
C ARG A 587 -27.25 -86.86 -6.84
N LEU A 588 -27.47 -86.11 -5.75
CA LEU A 588 -26.58 -86.12 -4.59
C LEU A 588 -26.52 -87.48 -3.88
N GLN A 589 -27.63 -88.20 -3.82
CA GLN A 589 -27.65 -89.56 -3.27
C GLN A 589 -26.78 -90.50 -4.09
N THR A 590 -26.91 -90.47 -5.42
CA THR A 590 -26.08 -91.26 -6.34
C THR A 590 -24.61 -90.88 -6.23
N LEU A 591 -24.30 -89.58 -6.15
CA LEU A 591 -22.93 -89.07 -6.05
C LEU A 591 -22.23 -89.50 -4.75
N LEU A 592 -22.94 -89.50 -3.63
CA LEU A 592 -22.37 -89.77 -2.30
C LEU A 592 -22.55 -91.22 -1.84
N ASN A 593 -23.30 -92.02 -2.62
CA ASN A 593 -23.73 -93.38 -2.29
C ASN A 593 -24.36 -93.52 -0.88
N ARG A 594 -24.99 -92.44 -0.39
CA ARG A 594 -25.69 -92.37 0.90
C ARG A 594 -26.74 -91.26 0.87
N THR A 595 -27.72 -91.29 1.78
CA THR A 595 -28.71 -90.20 1.88
C THR A 595 -28.01 -88.87 2.18
N PRO A 596 -28.14 -87.83 1.33
CA PRO A 596 -27.41 -86.58 1.48
C PRO A 596 -27.80 -85.87 2.77
N SER A 597 -26.83 -85.58 3.64
CA SER A 597 -27.03 -84.81 4.88
C SER A 597 -27.22 -83.31 4.61
N PHE A 598 -27.44 -82.51 5.67
CA PHE A 598 -27.55 -81.05 5.55
C PHE A 598 -26.27 -80.47 4.93
N LEU A 599 -25.11 -80.88 5.48
CA LEU A 599 -23.78 -80.44 5.06
C LEU A 599 -23.47 -80.84 3.61
N ASP A 600 -23.98 -81.99 3.18
CA ASP A 600 -23.75 -82.48 1.81
C ASP A 600 -24.49 -81.64 0.76
N ILE A 601 -25.71 -81.19 1.07
CA ILE A 601 -26.48 -80.30 0.19
C ILE A 601 -25.83 -78.91 0.15
N GLU A 602 -25.28 -78.44 1.28
CA GLU A 602 -24.58 -77.16 1.33
C GLU A 602 -23.28 -77.18 0.52
N LYS A 603 -22.55 -78.30 0.55
CA LYS A 603 -21.24 -78.43 -0.09
C LYS A 603 -21.31 -78.82 -1.55
N HIS A 604 -22.29 -79.63 -1.95
CA HIS A 604 -22.36 -80.25 -3.28
C HIS A 604 -23.69 -80.04 -4.01
N GLY A 605 -24.69 -79.43 -3.36
CA GLY A 605 -26.00 -79.19 -3.94
C GLY A 605 -25.99 -78.09 -4.99
N LYS A 606 -26.81 -78.28 -6.03
CA LYS A 606 -27.03 -77.26 -7.07
C LYS A 606 -27.85 -76.09 -6.52
N TYR A 607 -28.68 -76.37 -5.53
CA TYR A 607 -29.51 -75.38 -4.85
C TYR A 607 -29.10 -75.23 -3.38
N ASN A 608 -29.22 -74.00 -2.87
CA ASN A 608 -28.96 -73.71 -1.47
C ASN A 608 -29.90 -74.53 -0.56
N VAL A 609 -29.39 -75.03 0.56
CA VAL A 609 -30.16 -75.75 1.58
C VAL A 609 -31.43 -75.02 2.01
N PHE A 610 -31.37 -73.69 2.14
CA PHE A 610 -32.53 -72.87 2.49
C PHE A 610 -33.62 -72.87 1.41
N SER A 611 -33.28 -73.11 0.15
CA SER A 611 -34.27 -73.28 -0.92
C SER A 611 -35.14 -74.53 -0.66
N TYR A 612 -34.54 -75.64 -0.20
CA TYR A 612 -35.28 -76.86 0.16
C TYR A 612 -36.17 -76.64 1.38
N TYR A 613 -35.69 -75.87 2.35
CA TYR A 613 -36.47 -75.49 3.52
C TYR A 613 -37.69 -74.64 3.14
N ASN A 614 -37.52 -73.69 2.20
CA ASN A 614 -38.59 -72.80 1.78
C ASN A 614 -39.67 -73.52 0.94
N HIS A 615 -39.28 -74.46 0.07
CA HIS A 615 -40.22 -75.20 -0.78
C HIS A 615 -40.93 -76.34 -0.04
N PHE A 616 -40.23 -77.04 0.87
CA PHE A 616 -40.75 -78.26 1.51
C PHE A 616 -40.95 -78.13 3.03
N GLY A 617 -40.70 -76.96 3.60
CA GLY A 617 -40.82 -76.65 5.02
C GLY A 617 -39.67 -77.19 5.89
N ASN A 618 -39.05 -78.31 5.50
CA ASN A 618 -37.79 -78.82 6.07
C ASN A 618 -37.14 -79.86 5.14
N ILE A 619 -35.87 -80.17 5.40
CA ILE A 619 -35.05 -81.07 4.56
C ILE A 619 -35.48 -82.53 4.71
N ARG A 620 -36.05 -82.93 5.86
CA ARG A 620 -36.55 -84.30 6.05
C ARG A 620 -37.73 -84.57 5.11
N LYS A 621 -38.65 -83.59 4.97
CA LYS A 621 -39.80 -83.64 4.05
C LYS A 621 -39.36 -83.60 2.59
N SER A 622 -38.33 -82.83 2.23
CA SER A 622 -37.80 -82.84 0.85
C SER A 622 -37.16 -84.19 0.49
N ARG A 623 -36.42 -84.82 1.42
CA ARG A 623 -35.89 -86.18 1.25
C ARG A 623 -36.99 -87.23 1.11
N GLN A 624 -38.03 -87.15 1.95
CA GLN A 624 -39.17 -88.06 1.89
C GLN A 624 -39.92 -87.93 0.55
N LYS A 625 -40.17 -86.71 0.08
CA LYS A 625 -40.76 -86.45 -1.24
C LYS A 625 -39.86 -86.88 -2.41
N ALA A 626 -38.54 -86.92 -2.22
CA ALA A 626 -37.60 -87.45 -3.21
C ALA A 626 -37.48 -88.99 -3.17
N GLY A 627 -38.18 -89.67 -2.25
CA GLY A 627 -38.11 -91.13 -2.08
C GLY A 627 -36.87 -91.62 -1.31
N LEU A 628 -36.19 -90.74 -0.58
CA LEU A 628 -34.94 -91.05 0.13
C LEU A 628 -35.21 -91.54 1.57
N LYS A 629 -34.61 -92.68 1.96
CA LYS A 629 -34.72 -93.23 3.32
C LYS A 629 -34.19 -92.25 4.37
N SER A 630 -34.89 -92.13 5.49
CA SER A 630 -34.48 -91.25 6.60
C SER A 630 -33.10 -91.67 7.12
N ILE A 631 -32.21 -90.69 7.33
CA ILE A 631 -30.96 -90.92 8.03
C ILE A 631 -31.33 -91.34 9.46
N ILE A 632 -31.22 -92.64 9.75
CA ILE A 632 -31.38 -93.16 11.10
C ILE A 632 -30.20 -92.58 11.89
N CYS A 633 -30.49 -91.61 12.74
CA CYS A 633 -29.51 -91.13 13.69
C CYS A 633 -29.28 -92.29 14.67
N ARG A 634 -28.19 -93.05 14.49
CA ARG A 634 -27.71 -93.96 15.52
C ARG A 634 -27.37 -93.09 16.72
N GLN A 635 -28.28 -93.03 17.70
CA GLN A 635 -27.90 -92.73 19.07
C GLN A 635 -26.88 -93.79 19.50
N LYS A 636 -25.72 -93.32 19.96
CA LYS A 636 -24.73 -93.96 20.84
C LYS A 636 -23.46 -93.10 20.74
N LYS A 637 -22.75 -92.77 21.81
CA LYS A 637 -22.79 -93.24 23.20
C LYS A 637 -22.05 -92.19 24.04
#